data_AF-A0A920P0F2-F1
#
_entry.id   AF-A0A920P0F2-F1
#
_cell.length_a   1.000
_cell.length_b   1.000
_cell.length_c   1.000
_cell.angle_alpha   90.00
_cell.angle_beta   90.00
_cell.angle_gamma   90.00
#
_symmetry.space_group_name_H-M   'P 1'
#
loop_
_entity.id
_entity.type
_entity.pdbx_description
1 polymer ?
#
loop_
_entity_poly.entity_id
_entity_poly.type
_entity_poly.pdbx_seq_one_letter_code
_entity_poly.pdbx_strand_id
1 'polypeptide(L)' 'MIVNEKGDFSGSVSGGCVESAVVRECIGLIKDNKPCKKIEFKVSNESAWEVGLACGGEIAVYLEQKN' A
#
# COMPACT_ATOMS: atom_id res chain seq x y z
N MET A 1 6.93 -2.04 4.53
CA MET A 1 5.81 -2.73 5.22
C MET A 1 5.81 -4.19 4.79
N ILE A 2 5.58 -5.13 5.72
CA ILE A 2 5.47 -6.59 5.46
C ILE A 2 4.05 -7.01 5.81
N VAL A 3 3.42 -7.84 4.98
CA VAL A 3 2.03 -8.30 5.15
C VAL A 3 1.99 -9.82 5.02
N ASN A 4 1.31 -10.50 5.94
CA ASN A 4 1.07 -11.94 5.83
C ASN A 4 -0.26 -12.25 5.12
N GLU A 5 -0.52 -13.51 4.81
CA GLU A 5 -1.74 -13.97 4.15
C GLU A 5 -3.04 -13.70 4.93
N LYS A 6 -2.94 -13.46 6.24
CA LYS A 6 -4.07 -13.13 7.13
C LYS A 6 -4.37 -11.63 7.16
N GLY A 7 -3.51 -10.82 6.55
CA GLY A 7 -3.61 -9.36 6.55
C GLY A 7 -2.97 -8.68 7.76
N ASP A 8 -2.32 -9.42 8.65
CA ASP A 8 -1.48 -8.80 9.68
C ASP A 8 -0.28 -8.15 8.99
N PHE A 9 0.14 -6.98 9.47
CA PHE A 9 1.24 -6.24 8.88
C PHE A 9 2.16 -5.58 9.90
N SER A 10 3.40 -5.33 9.48
CA SER A 10 4.41 -4.61 10.25
C SER A 10 5.12 -3.54 9.40
N GLY A 11 5.37 -2.39 10.01
CA GLY A 11 5.91 -1.20 9.36
C GLY A 11 4.83 -0.28 8.78
N SER A 12 5.27 0.83 8.20
CA SER A 12 4.43 1.89 7.62
C SER A 12 4.94 2.27 6.23
N VAL A 13 4.08 2.82 5.39
CA VAL A 13 4.45 3.41 4.09
C VAL A 13 4.32 4.92 4.16
N SER A 14 3.15 5.44 4.55
CA SER A 14 2.88 6.87 4.71
C SER A 14 2.29 7.25 6.07
N GLY A 15 1.83 6.28 6.87
CA GLY A 15 1.18 6.51 8.15
C GLY A 15 -0.28 6.95 8.06
N GLY A 16 -1.00 6.57 7.00
CA GLY A 16 -2.36 7.03 6.69
C GLY A 16 -3.23 5.96 6.03
N CYS A 17 -4.02 6.34 5.02
CA CYS A 17 -4.94 5.41 4.37
C CYS A 17 -4.25 4.48 3.35
N VAL A 18 -2.99 4.75 2.98
CA VAL A 18 -2.22 3.98 2.00
C VAL A 18 -1.98 2.55 2.52
N GLU A 19 -1.74 2.39 3.81
CA GLU A 19 -1.49 1.10 4.47
C GLU A 19 -2.60 0.09 4.18
N SER A 20 -3.87 0.52 4.30
CA SER A 20 -5.02 -0.34 4.04
C SER A 20 -5.11 -0.80 2.59
N ALA A 21 -4.73 0.07 1.64
CA ALA A 21 -4.67 -0.29 0.24
C ALA A 21 -3.53 -1.28 -0.04
N VAL A 22 -2.34 -1.02 0.51
CA VAL A 22 -1.19 -1.93 0.39
C VAL A 22 -1.50 -3.32 0.94
N VAL A 23 -2.15 -3.43 2.11
CA VAL A 23 -2.57 -4.73 2.68
C VAL A 23 -3.48 -5.49 1.72
N ARG A 24 -4.52 -4.82 1.18
CA ARG A 24 -5.46 -5.46 0.24
C ARG A 24 -4.76 -5.97 -1.01
N GLU A 25 -3.84 -5.18 -1.55
CA GLU A 25 -3.09 -5.52 -2.74
C GLU A 25 -2.11 -6.68 -2.51
N CYS A 26 -1.43 -6.72 -1.35
CA CYS A 26 -0.61 -7.86 -0.95
C CYS A 26 -1.41 -9.15 -0.84
N ILE A 27 -2.59 -9.13 -0.21
CA ILE A 27 -3.46 -10.31 -0.10
C ILE A 27 -3.90 -10.78 -1.49
N GLY A 28 -4.27 -9.86 -2.39
CA GLY A 28 -4.61 -10.19 -3.78
C GLY A 28 -3.44 -10.83 -4.53
N LEU A 29 -2.24 -10.27 -4.37
CA LEU A 29 -1.01 -10.77 -5.00
C LEU A 29 -0.66 -12.20 -4.55
N ILE A 30 -0.80 -12.49 -3.25
CA ILE A 30 -0.62 -13.84 -2.68
C ILE A 30 -1.67 -14.81 -3.23
N LYS A 31 -2.96 -14.42 -3.23
CA LYS A 31 -4.06 -15.26 -3.75
C LYS A 31 -3.92 -15.58 -5.23
N ASP A 32 -3.45 -14.64 -6.02
CA ASP A 32 -3.23 -14.79 -7.45
C ASP A 32 -1.90 -15.49 -7.79
N ASN A 33 -1.09 -15.82 -6.77
CA ASN A 33 0.26 -16.38 -6.92
C ASN A 33 1.15 -15.57 -7.89
N LYS A 34 1.09 -14.24 -7.78
CA LYS A 34 1.85 -13.31 -8.63
C LYS A 34 3.14 -12.87 -7.91
N PRO A 35 4.28 -12.83 -8.60
CA PRO A 35 5.57 -12.54 -7.96
C PRO A 35 5.70 -11.09 -7.50
N CYS A 36 5.12 -10.14 -8.24
CA CYS A 36 5.19 -8.71 -7.92
C CYS A 36 4.07 -7.89 -8.54
N LYS A 37 3.87 -6.67 -8.01
CA LYS A 37 2.95 -5.65 -8.54
C LYS A 37 3.43 -4.27 -8.14
N LYS A 38 3.35 -3.31 -9.05
CA LYS A 38 3.53 -1.89 -8.75
C LYS A 38 2.16 -1.23 -8.60
N ILE A 39 1.99 -0.41 -7.56
CA ILE A 39 0.80 0.42 -7.35
C ILE A 39 1.23 1.86 -7.18
N GLU A 40 0.44 2.78 -7.73
CA GLU A 40 0.72 4.21 -7.73
C GLU A 40 -0.42 4.93 -7.01
N PHE A 41 -0.07 5.76 -6.05
CA PHE A 41 -1.01 6.60 -5.32
C PHE A 41 -0.73 8.05 -5.65
N LYS A 42 -1.71 8.74 -6.22
CA LYS A 42 -1.69 10.18 -6.45
C LYS A 42 -2.61 10.84 -5.44
N VAL A 43 -2.05 11.70 -4.62
CA VAL A 43 -2.79 12.48 -3.63
C VAL A 43 -2.77 13.93 -4.06
N SER A 44 -3.92 14.41 -4.54
CA SER A 44 -4.13 15.82 -4.85
C SER A 44 -4.20 16.63 -3.54
N ASN A 45 -3.82 17.91 -3.60
CA ASN A 45 -3.90 18.82 -2.46
C ASN A 45 -5.32 18.96 -1.88
N GLU A 46 -6.36 18.76 -2.69
CA GLU A 46 -7.77 18.84 -2.26
C GLU A 46 -8.24 17.60 -1.50
N SER A 47 -7.58 16.44 -1.69
CA SER A 47 -7.92 15.17 -1.03
C SER A 47 -6.99 14.83 0.14
N ALA A 48 -5.93 15.62 0.35
CA ALA A 48 -4.84 15.34 1.31
C ALA A 48 -5.33 15.14 2.76
N TRP A 49 -6.43 15.80 3.14
CA TRP A 49 -7.00 15.71 4.49
C TRP A 49 -7.75 14.40 4.76
N GLU A 50 -8.36 13.78 3.74
CA GLU A 50 -9.09 12.51 3.89
C GLU A 50 -8.17 11.28 3.95
N VAL A 51 -6.90 11.44 3.53
CA VAL A 51 -5.94 10.34 3.34
C VAL A 51 -4.76 10.34 4.31
N GLY A 52 -4.68 11.33 5.20
CA GLY A 52 -3.66 11.39 6.25
C GLY A 52 -2.24 11.71 5.74
N LEU A 53 -2.12 12.37 4.59
CA LEU A 53 -0.84 12.86 4.06
C LEU A 53 -0.73 14.36 4.35
N ALA A 54 0.27 14.76 5.12
CA ALA A 54 0.51 16.16 5.52
C ALA A 54 0.84 17.09 4.34
N CYS A 55 1.17 16.54 3.18
CA CYS A 55 1.52 17.23 1.96
C CYS A 55 1.06 16.37 0.76
N GLY A 56 0.36 16.97 -0.21
CA GLY A 56 0.01 16.29 -1.46
C GLY A 56 1.26 15.78 -2.20
N GLY A 57 1.08 14.82 -3.10
CA GLY A 57 2.18 14.19 -3.81
C GLY A 57 1.82 12.87 -4.49
N GLU A 58 2.82 12.22 -5.07
CA GLU A 58 2.67 10.90 -5.68
C GLU A 58 3.68 9.93 -5.06
N ILE A 59 3.23 8.72 -4.74
CA ILE A 59 4.08 7.63 -4.30
C ILE A 59 3.84 6.39 -5.18
N ALA A 60 4.91 5.67 -5.45
CA ALA A 60 4.85 4.37 -6.09
C ALA A 60 5.33 3.31 -5.11
N VAL A 61 4.53 2.27 -4.90
CA VAL A 61 4.85 1.14 -4.02
C VAL A 61 5.05 -0.10 -4.88
N TYR A 62 6.21 -0.73 -4.72
CA TYR A 62 6.51 -2.01 -5.33
C TYR A 62 6.25 -3.13 -4.32
N LEU A 63 5.33 -4.02 -4.67
CA LEU A 63 4.98 -5.21 -3.89
C LEU A 63 5.71 -6.41 -4.48
N GLU A 64 6.34 -7.20 -3.64
CA GLU A 64 7.01 -8.44 -4.01
C GLU A 64 6.59 -9.53 -3.03
N GLN A 65 6.17 -10.69 -3.56
CA GLN A 65 5.93 -11.87 -2.74
C GLN A 65 7.28 -12.47 -2.34
N LYS A 66 7.49 -12.67 -1.04
CA LYS A 66 8.64 -13.43 -0.52
C LYS A 66 8.14 -14.78 -0.01
N ASN A 67 8.81 -15.83 -0.49
CA ASN A 67 8.58 -17.21 -0.08
C ASN A 67 9.24 -17.48 1.27
#